data_AF-A0A2E7K4R6-F1
#
_entry.id   AF-A0A2E7K4R6-F1
#
_cell.length_a   1.000
_cell.length_b   1.000
_cell.length_c   1.000
_cell.angle_alpha   90.00
_cell.angle_beta   90.00
_cell.angle_gamma   90.00
#
_symmetry.space_group_name_H-M   'P 1'
#
loop_
_entity.id
_entity.type
_entity.pdbx_description
1 polymer ?
#
loop_
_entity_poly.entity_id
_entity_poly.type
_entity_poly.pdbx_seq_one_letter_code
_entity_poly.pdbx_strand_id
1 'polypeptide(L)'
;MAKPELLQDKYFEITDLYDLADELLDTVESEFVVNPEQQLEIVEPLVEQIGDAADVLSEEFITIAEGKHTGSKSKIEGALRKIYVAIDDYKERASKFSSNATDAIRNIADPIVKKIKRQMESIVANFMEMISLSLDRIMHKAQVEELKQRQQHIANMLSQLGQST
;
A
#
# COMPACT_ATOMS: atom_id res chain seq x y z
N MET A 1 10.72 10.31 -22.35
CA MET A 1 10.21 11.13 -21.23
C MET A 1 8.70 10.94 -21.17
N ALA A 2 8.17 10.57 -20.01
CA ALA A 2 6.72 10.52 -19.79
C ALA A 2 6.11 11.93 -19.94
N LYS A 3 4.85 12.03 -20.35
CA LYS A 3 4.16 13.32 -20.45
C LYS A 3 3.96 13.90 -19.04
N PRO A 4 4.06 15.23 -18.83
CA PRO A 4 3.88 15.85 -17.50
C PRO A 4 2.56 15.47 -16.82
N GLU A 5 1.47 15.37 -17.57
CA GLU A 5 0.15 14.94 -17.07
C GLU A 5 0.19 13.53 -16.47
N LEU A 6 0.92 12.59 -17.10
CA LEU A 6 1.07 11.22 -16.60
C LEU A 6 1.91 11.15 -15.31
N LEU A 7 2.84 12.07 -15.11
CA LEU A 7 3.62 12.13 -13.87
C LEU A 7 2.80 12.72 -12.73
N GLN A 8 1.92 13.67 -13.05
CA GLN A 8 0.99 14.24 -12.09
C GLN A 8 -0.02 13.21 -11.59
N ASP A 9 -0.63 12.44 -12.48
CA ASP A 9 -1.59 11.38 -12.10
C ASP A 9 -0.93 10.35 -11.17
N LYS A 10 0.30 9.92 -11.50
CA LYS A 10 1.06 8.97 -10.67
C LYS A 10 1.47 9.53 -9.31
N TYR A 11 1.71 10.84 -9.24
CA TYR A 11 1.97 11.51 -7.97
C TYR A 11 0.69 11.57 -7.12
N PHE A 12 -0.45 11.88 -7.73
CA PHE A 12 -1.74 11.85 -7.05
C PHE A 12 -2.09 10.47 -6.50
N GLU A 13 -1.76 9.40 -7.24
CA GLU A 13 -1.91 8.05 -6.71
C GLU A 13 -1.14 7.81 -5.40
N ILE A 14 -0.01 8.50 -5.17
CA ILE A 14 0.71 8.41 -3.89
C ILE A 14 0.00 9.24 -2.82
N THR A 15 -0.45 10.46 -3.14
CA THR A 15 -1.11 11.33 -2.17
C THR A 15 -2.51 10.86 -1.78
N ASP A 16 -3.20 10.12 -2.64
CA ASP A 16 -4.50 9.47 -2.34
C ASP A 16 -4.37 8.47 -1.17
N LEU A 17 -3.15 8.06 -0.81
CA LEU A 17 -2.93 7.27 0.40
C LEU A 17 -3.32 8.02 1.68
N TYR A 18 -3.15 9.35 1.74
CA TYR A 18 -3.58 10.13 2.90
C TYR A 18 -5.11 10.13 3.01
N ASP A 19 -5.81 10.33 1.89
CA ASP A 19 -7.28 10.28 1.86
C ASP A 19 -7.80 8.91 2.30
N LEU A 20 -7.13 7.83 1.90
CA LEU A 20 -7.47 6.47 2.33
C LEU A 20 -7.12 6.20 3.80
N ALA A 21 -6.09 6.86 4.34
CA ALA A 21 -5.73 6.78 5.75
C ALA A 21 -6.77 7.51 6.62
N ASP A 22 -7.25 8.66 6.17
CA ASP A 22 -8.35 9.39 6.79
C ASP A 22 -9.66 8.57 6.72
N GLU A 23 -10.01 8.02 5.54
CA GLU A 23 -11.19 7.14 5.40
C GLU A 23 -11.09 5.91 6.31
N LEU A 24 -9.87 5.41 6.56
CA LEU A 24 -9.65 4.30 7.49
C LEU A 24 -9.85 4.74 8.95
N LEU A 25 -9.40 5.94 9.31
CA LEU A 25 -9.58 6.50 10.64
C LEU A 25 -11.05 6.82 10.93
N ASP A 26 -11.80 7.32 9.94
CA ASP A 26 -13.24 7.58 10.02
C ASP A 26 -14.05 6.34 10.42
N THR A 27 -13.52 5.14 10.17
CA THR A 27 -14.17 3.90 10.60
C THR A 27 -14.32 3.79 12.12
N VAL A 28 -13.46 4.45 12.89
CA VAL A 28 -13.52 4.52 14.35
C VAL A 28 -14.78 5.24 14.84
N GLU A 29 -15.23 6.25 14.09
CA GLU A 29 -16.40 7.09 14.43
C GLU A 29 -17.72 6.54 13.87
N SER A 30 -17.68 5.40 13.18
CA SER A 30 -18.87 4.78 12.60
C SER A 30 -19.88 4.37 13.66
N GLU A 31 -21.17 4.65 13.42
CA GLU A 31 -22.28 4.21 14.28
C GLU A 31 -22.38 2.67 14.42
N PHE A 32 -21.74 1.93 13.50
CA PHE A 32 -21.69 0.47 13.52
C PHE A 32 -20.55 -0.09 14.39
N VAL A 33 -19.66 0.77 14.89
CA VAL A 33 -18.55 0.37 15.77
C VAL A 33 -19.00 0.47 17.23
N VAL A 34 -19.08 -0.69 17.89
CA VAL A 34 -19.50 -0.80 19.29
C VAL A 34 -18.40 -0.32 20.25
N ASN A 35 -17.13 -0.53 19.89
CA ASN A 35 -15.98 -0.15 20.69
C ASN A 35 -14.97 0.67 19.85
N PRO A 36 -15.10 2.01 19.83
CA PRO A 36 -14.21 2.89 19.07
C PRO A 36 -12.75 2.77 19.50
N GLU A 37 -12.44 2.64 20.79
CA GLU A 37 -11.06 2.51 21.28
C GLU A 37 -10.38 1.25 20.72
N GLN A 38 -11.12 0.13 20.69
CA GLN A 38 -10.62 -1.10 20.10
C GLN A 38 -10.48 -1.01 18.58
N GLN A 39 -11.41 -0.33 17.89
CA GLN A 39 -11.29 -0.10 16.44
C GLN A 39 -10.07 0.77 16.15
N LEU A 40 -9.82 1.80 16.95
CA LEU A 40 -8.63 2.65 16.84
C LEU A 40 -7.35 1.83 17.01
N GLU A 41 -7.26 0.97 18.03
CA GLU A 41 -6.10 0.08 18.24
C GLU A 41 -5.82 -0.83 17.02
N ILE A 42 -6.87 -1.22 16.30
CA ILE A 42 -6.74 -2.04 15.08
C ILE A 42 -6.16 -1.22 13.92
N VAL A 43 -6.70 -0.02 13.68
CA VAL A 43 -6.45 0.77 12.45
C VAL A 43 -5.31 1.78 12.58
N GLU A 44 -5.11 2.39 13.74
CA GLU A 44 -4.14 3.47 13.99
C GLU A 44 -2.72 3.09 13.55
N PRO A 45 -2.18 1.89 13.85
CA PRO A 45 -0.83 1.54 13.41
C PRO A 45 -0.70 1.49 11.88
N LEU A 46 -1.77 1.13 11.16
CA LEU A 46 -1.75 1.14 9.70
C LEU A 46 -1.81 2.57 9.16
N VAL A 47 -2.65 3.43 9.74
CA VAL A 47 -2.76 4.86 9.40
C VAL A 47 -1.40 5.55 9.53
N GLU A 48 -0.72 5.36 10.66
CA GLU A 48 0.62 5.94 10.89
C GLU A 48 1.65 5.48 9.85
N GLN A 49 1.69 4.17 9.56
CA GLN A 49 2.62 3.64 8.56
C GLN A 49 2.31 4.11 7.13
N ILE A 50 1.05 4.39 6.82
CA ILE A 50 0.66 4.98 5.54
C ILE A 50 1.20 6.41 5.42
N GLY A 51 0.99 7.26 6.43
CA GLY A 51 1.48 8.64 6.43
C GLY A 51 3.00 8.72 6.26
N ASP A 52 3.74 8.00 7.11
CA ASP A 52 5.21 7.94 7.07
C ASP A 52 5.74 7.48 5.70
N ALA A 53 5.09 6.48 5.10
CA ALA A 53 5.53 5.93 3.83
C ALA A 53 5.13 6.83 2.66
N ALA A 54 3.95 7.43 2.68
CA ALA A 54 3.48 8.35 1.64
C ALA A 54 4.38 9.59 1.53
N ASP A 55 4.89 10.12 2.66
CA ASP A 55 5.86 11.21 2.67
C ASP A 55 7.13 10.82 1.88
N VAL A 56 7.73 9.69 2.25
CA VAL A 56 8.96 9.18 1.61
C VAL A 56 8.73 8.88 0.13
N LEU A 57 7.61 8.25 -0.22
CA LEU A 57 7.30 7.90 -1.60
C LEU A 57 7.09 9.16 -2.45
N SER A 58 6.42 10.17 -1.91
CA SER A 58 6.19 11.45 -2.59
C SER A 58 7.50 12.18 -2.89
N GLU A 59 8.38 12.29 -1.90
CA GLU A 59 9.70 12.92 -2.05
C GLU A 59 10.58 12.21 -3.09
N GLU A 60 10.63 10.88 -3.02
CA GLU A 60 11.44 10.08 -3.93
C GLU A 60 10.85 10.06 -5.35
N PHE A 61 9.52 10.10 -5.48
CA PHE A 61 8.84 10.24 -6.77
C PHE A 61 9.22 11.57 -7.45
N ILE A 62 9.12 12.69 -6.74
CA ILE A 62 9.50 14.02 -7.26
C ILE A 62 10.97 14.01 -7.70
N THR A 63 11.85 13.44 -6.87
CA THR A 63 13.28 13.34 -7.19
C THR A 63 13.51 12.60 -8.52
N ILE A 64 12.86 11.46 -8.73
CA ILE A 64 12.99 10.69 -9.98
C ILE A 64 12.35 11.44 -11.15
N ALA A 65 11.17 12.05 -10.96
CA ALA A 65 10.44 12.78 -11.99
C ALA A 65 11.22 14.01 -12.50
N GLU A 66 11.97 14.69 -11.63
CA GLU A 66 12.87 15.79 -11.99
C GLU A 66 14.14 15.33 -12.72
N GLY A 67 14.29 14.03 -12.98
CA GLY A 67 15.46 13.46 -13.63
C GLY A 67 16.71 13.44 -12.75
N LYS A 68 16.56 13.67 -11.44
CA LYS A 68 17.66 13.49 -10.49
C LYS A 68 17.82 11.98 -10.29
N HIS A 69 18.89 11.41 -10.84
CA HIS A 69 19.25 9.98 -10.69
C HIS A 69 19.60 9.56 -9.24
N THR A 70 19.19 10.36 -8.25
CA THR A 70 19.46 10.16 -6.81
C THR A 70 18.28 9.56 -6.05
N GLY A 71 17.16 9.25 -6.73
CA GLY A 71 16.04 8.55 -6.10
C GLY A 71 16.53 7.26 -5.43
N SER A 72 16.32 7.14 -4.12
CA SER A 72 16.83 6.04 -3.33
C SER A 72 15.92 4.83 -3.44
N LYS A 73 16.28 3.92 -4.36
CA LYS A 73 15.62 2.61 -4.51
C LYS A 73 15.34 1.94 -3.15
N SER A 74 16.33 1.93 -2.25
CA SER A 74 16.18 1.31 -0.92
C SER A 74 15.15 2.00 -0.03
N LYS A 75 15.02 3.33 -0.11
CA LYS A 75 13.99 4.05 0.65
C LYS A 75 12.60 3.76 0.09
N ILE A 76 12.45 3.73 -1.24
CA ILE A 76 11.19 3.38 -1.90
C ILE A 76 10.77 1.96 -1.52
N GLU A 77 11.67 0.98 -1.64
CA GLU A 77 11.41 -0.40 -1.23
C GLU A 77 11.04 -0.49 0.25
N GLY A 78 11.76 0.24 1.12
CA GLY A 78 11.48 0.28 2.55
C GLY A 78 10.11 0.87 2.88
N ALA A 79 9.74 1.98 2.24
CA ALA A 79 8.45 2.63 2.44
C ALA A 79 7.28 1.73 1.97
N LEU A 80 7.41 1.14 0.78
CA LEU A 80 6.40 0.19 0.28
C LEU A 80 6.27 -1.02 1.21
N ARG A 81 7.39 -1.58 1.68
CA ARG A 81 7.40 -2.71 2.61
C ARG A 81 6.68 -2.40 3.92
N LYS A 82 6.89 -1.19 4.49
CA LYS A 82 6.23 -0.79 5.74
C LYS A 82 4.71 -0.91 5.65
N ILE A 83 4.11 -0.43 4.55
CA ILE A 83 2.66 -0.51 4.35
C ILE A 83 2.21 -1.97 4.20
N TYR A 84 2.91 -2.80 3.41
CA TYR A 84 2.53 -4.21 3.26
C TYR A 84 2.60 -5.00 4.57
N VAL A 85 3.62 -4.75 5.40
CA VAL A 85 3.74 -5.34 6.74
C VAL A 85 2.58 -4.85 7.63
N ALA A 86 2.30 -3.55 7.63
CA ALA A 86 1.22 -2.98 8.43
C ALA A 86 -0.17 -3.52 8.02
N ILE A 87 -0.40 -3.80 6.74
CA ILE A 87 -1.61 -4.45 6.23
C ILE A 87 -1.75 -5.87 6.77
N ASP A 88 -0.66 -6.63 6.84
CA ASP A 88 -0.70 -8.00 7.38
C ASP A 88 -0.89 -7.99 8.90
N ASP A 89 -0.23 -7.07 9.61
CA ASP A 89 -0.44 -6.86 11.05
C ASP A 89 -1.88 -6.43 11.37
N TYR A 90 -2.49 -5.58 10.52
CA TYR A 90 -3.91 -5.21 10.62
C TYR A 90 -4.80 -6.45 10.54
N LYS A 91 -4.58 -7.35 9.56
CA LYS A 91 -5.39 -8.56 9.43
C LYS A 91 -5.25 -9.45 10.65
N GLU A 92 -4.05 -9.56 11.21
CA GLU A 92 -3.82 -10.32 12.42
C GLU A 92 -4.63 -9.72 13.60
N ARG A 93 -4.52 -8.41 13.83
CA ARG A 93 -5.30 -7.69 14.86
C ARG A 93 -6.80 -7.89 14.65
N ALA A 94 -7.32 -7.57 13.47
CA ALA A 94 -8.73 -7.71 13.13
C ALA A 94 -9.25 -9.14 13.36
N SER A 95 -8.45 -10.17 13.00
CA SER A 95 -8.84 -11.57 13.20
C SER A 95 -8.95 -11.96 14.68
N LYS A 96 -8.04 -11.48 15.54
CA LYS A 96 -8.05 -11.75 16.99
C LYS A 96 -9.33 -11.24 17.64
N PHE A 97 -9.82 -10.08 17.20
CA PHE A 97 -11.04 -9.48 17.72
C PHE A 97 -12.35 -10.10 17.17
N SER A 98 -12.28 -10.86 16.07
CA SER A 98 -13.42 -11.57 15.46
C SER A 98 -13.66 -12.99 16.00
N SER A 99 -12.87 -13.46 16.97
CA SER A 99 -12.77 -14.88 17.36
C SER A 99 -13.98 -15.49 18.11
N ASN A 100 -15.05 -14.73 18.33
CA ASN A 100 -16.32 -15.28 18.82
C ASN A 100 -17.14 -15.81 17.63
N ALA A 101 -17.06 -17.12 17.41
CA ALA A 101 -17.51 -17.88 16.24
C ALA A 101 -19.01 -17.78 15.84
N THR A 102 -19.81 -16.92 16.47
CA THR A 102 -21.22 -16.72 16.11
C THR A 102 -21.46 -15.46 15.27
N ASP A 103 -20.51 -14.53 15.25
CA ASP A 103 -20.61 -13.28 14.51
C ASP A 103 -19.28 -13.04 13.76
N ALA A 104 -19.14 -13.64 12.59
CA ALA A 104 -18.14 -13.22 11.61
C ALA A 104 -18.55 -11.85 11.03
N ILE A 105 -18.69 -10.84 11.89
CA ILE A 105 -18.86 -9.45 11.49
C ILE A 105 -17.53 -9.06 10.87
N ARG A 106 -17.53 -8.89 9.54
CA ARG A 106 -16.41 -8.30 8.79
C ARG A 106 -16.10 -6.95 9.43
N ASN A 107 -14.83 -6.69 9.69
CA ASN A 107 -14.44 -5.41 10.27
C ASN A 107 -14.82 -4.32 9.25
N ILE A 108 -15.44 -3.23 9.70
CA ILE A 108 -15.88 -2.15 8.81
C ILE A 108 -14.72 -1.49 8.06
N ALA A 109 -13.48 -1.62 8.57
CA ALA A 109 -12.26 -1.18 7.90
C ALA A 109 -11.77 -2.14 6.80
N ASP A 110 -12.24 -3.39 6.72
CA ASP A 110 -11.78 -4.38 5.74
C ASP A 110 -11.89 -3.85 4.28
N PRO A 111 -13.00 -3.20 3.86
CA PRO A 111 -13.11 -2.64 2.52
C PRO A 111 -12.09 -1.53 2.25
N ILE A 112 -11.75 -0.72 3.25
CA ILE A 112 -10.81 0.41 3.12
C ILE A 112 -9.37 -0.12 3.03
N VAL A 113 -9.01 -1.07 3.89
CA VAL A 113 -7.70 -1.75 3.80
C VAL A 113 -7.52 -2.46 2.46
N LYS A 114 -8.60 -2.99 1.87
CA LYS A 114 -8.57 -3.54 0.52
C LYS A 114 -8.35 -2.46 -0.56
N LYS A 115 -8.91 -1.25 -0.40
CA LYS A 115 -8.63 -0.10 -1.28
C LYS A 115 -7.16 0.32 -1.16
N ILE A 116 -6.65 0.49 0.07
CA ILE A 116 -5.24 0.80 0.34
C ILE A 116 -4.32 -0.21 -0.34
N LYS A 117 -4.59 -1.51 -0.18
CA LYS A 117 -3.80 -2.54 -0.86
C LYS A 117 -3.79 -2.36 -2.39
N ARG A 118 -4.94 -2.08 -3.00
CA ARG A 118 -5.03 -1.86 -4.46
C ARG A 118 -4.26 -0.62 -4.88
N GLN A 119 -4.34 0.45 -4.09
CA GLN A 119 -3.57 1.66 -4.32
C GLN A 119 -2.07 1.36 -4.29
N MET A 120 -1.61 0.60 -3.29
CA MET A 120 -0.23 0.14 -3.19
C MET A 120 0.21 -0.71 -4.39
N GLU A 121 -0.65 -1.60 -4.90
CA GLU A 121 -0.37 -2.37 -6.12
C GLU A 121 -0.13 -1.44 -7.34
N SER A 122 -0.88 -0.34 -7.45
CA SER A 122 -0.70 0.68 -8.51
C SER A 122 0.60 1.47 -8.33
N ILE A 123 0.87 1.94 -7.10
CA ILE A 123 2.09 2.68 -6.77
C ILE A 123 3.34 1.83 -7.06
N VAL A 124 3.32 0.54 -6.70
CA VAL A 124 4.41 -0.39 -7.03
C VAL A 124 4.62 -0.45 -8.55
N ALA A 125 3.54 -0.56 -9.34
CA ALA A 125 3.64 -0.56 -10.80
C ALA A 125 4.29 0.73 -11.32
N ASN A 126 3.84 1.88 -10.82
CA ASN A 126 4.36 3.19 -11.22
C ASN A 126 5.85 3.33 -10.96
N PHE A 127 6.33 2.92 -9.77
CA PHE A 127 7.75 2.93 -9.48
C PHE A 127 8.53 1.92 -10.32
N MET A 128 7.98 0.73 -10.59
CA MET A 128 8.63 -0.27 -11.45
C MET A 128 8.83 0.19 -12.90
N GLU A 129 7.94 1.06 -13.41
CA GLU A 129 8.12 1.69 -14.73
C GLU A 129 9.26 2.73 -14.73
N MET A 130 9.57 3.32 -13.58
CA MET A 130 10.57 4.39 -13.44
C MET A 130 11.93 3.87 -12.99
N ILE A 131 11.95 2.83 -12.16
CA ILE A 131 13.14 2.21 -11.56
C ILE A 131 12.95 0.70 -11.35
N SER A 132 14.03 -0.07 -11.40
CA SER A 132 13.96 -1.53 -11.17
C SER A 132 13.84 -1.85 -9.68
N LEU A 133 12.61 -2.01 -9.17
CA LEU A 133 12.33 -2.48 -7.81
C LEU A 133 12.58 -3.99 -7.64
N SER A 134 12.88 -4.40 -6.41
CA SER A 134 12.99 -5.80 -5.99
C SER A 134 11.77 -6.17 -5.16
N LEU A 135 10.78 -6.84 -5.77
CA LEU A 135 9.51 -7.16 -5.12
C LEU A 135 9.66 -8.06 -3.89
N ASP A 136 10.67 -8.92 -3.87
CA ASP A 136 11.06 -9.77 -2.74
C ASP A 136 11.46 -8.96 -1.50
N ARG A 137 11.90 -7.71 -1.68
CA ARG A 137 12.20 -6.79 -0.59
C ARG A 137 10.98 -6.00 -0.12
N ILE A 138 9.92 -5.96 -0.91
CA ILE A 138 8.71 -5.17 -0.63
C ILE A 138 7.63 -6.06 -0.01
N MET A 139 7.43 -7.26 -0.53
CA MET A 139 6.27 -8.09 -0.22
C MET A 139 6.60 -9.58 -0.20
N HIS A 140 5.79 -10.35 0.52
CA HIS A 140 5.94 -11.81 0.61
C HIS A 140 5.54 -12.50 -0.70
N LYS A 141 6.04 -13.72 -0.93
CA LYS A 141 5.79 -14.48 -2.17
C LYS A 141 4.30 -14.59 -2.53
N ALA A 142 3.43 -14.82 -1.54
CA ALA A 142 1.98 -14.89 -1.78
C ALA A 142 1.40 -13.56 -2.30
N GLN A 143 1.89 -12.43 -1.79
CA GLN A 143 1.50 -11.09 -2.23
C GLN A 143 2.02 -10.80 -3.64
N VAL A 144 3.25 -11.25 -3.98
CA VAL A 144 3.79 -11.15 -5.34
C VAL A 144 2.91 -11.91 -6.34
N GLU A 145 2.49 -13.13 -6.00
CA GLU A 145 1.65 -13.92 -6.90
C GLU A 145 0.24 -13.31 -7.05
N GLU A 146 -0.35 -12.77 -5.99
CA GLU A 146 -1.62 -12.05 -6.06
C GLU A 146 -1.50 -10.78 -6.91
N LEU A 147 -0.39 -10.04 -6.79
CA LEU A 147 -0.10 -8.87 -7.61
C LEU A 147 0.00 -9.25 -9.09
N LYS A 148 0.76 -10.31 -9.43
CA LYS A 148 0.88 -10.80 -10.82
C LYS A 148 -0.45 -11.19 -11.43
N GLN A 149 -1.35 -11.80 -10.66
CA GLN A 149 -2.68 -12.20 -11.13
C GLN A 149 -3.57 -11.00 -11.43
N ARG A 150 -3.41 -9.89 -10.70
CA ARG A 150 -4.24 -8.69 -10.84
C ARG A 150 -3.68 -7.66 -11.81
N GLN A 151 -2.36 -7.56 -11.87
CA GLN A 151 -1.63 -6.57 -12.67
C GLN A 151 -0.83 -7.32 -13.75
N GLN A 152 -1.51 -7.66 -14.85
CA GLN A 152 -0.88 -8.35 -16.00
C GLN A 152 0.35 -7.58 -16.53
N HIS A 153 0.33 -6.25 -16.43
CA HIS A 153 1.46 -5.41 -16.79
C HIS A 153 2.71 -5.71 -15.94
N ILE A 154 2.57 -5.84 -14.61
CA ILE A 154 3.67 -6.20 -13.70
C ILE A 154 4.18 -7.61 -13.99
N ALA A 155 3.29 -8.57 -14.26
CA ALA A 155 3.70 -9.91 -14.66
C ALA A 155 4.61 -9.87 -15.91
N ASN A 156 4.22 -9.07 -16.91
CA ASN A 156 5.00 -8.89 -18.13
C ASN A 156 6.36 -8.20 -17.87
N MET A 157 6.40 -7.18 -17.00
CA MET A 157 7.67 -6.51 -16.63
C MET A 157 8.63 -7.46 -15.91
N LEU A 158 8.14 -8.28 -14.98
CA LEU A 158 8.96 -9.26 -14.26
C LEU A 158 9.54 -10.34 -15.19
N SER A 159 8.77 -10.80 -16.18
CA SER A 159 9.25 -11.73 -17.19
C SER A 159 10.36 -11.12 -18.07
N GLN A 160 10.29 -9.83 -18.39
CA GLN A 160 11.32 -9.13 -19.16
C GLN A 160 12.59 -8.85 -18.36
N LEU A 161 12.46 -8.61 -17.05
CA LEU A 161 13.58 -8.36 -16.14
C LEU A 161 14.32 -9.63 -15.69
N GLY A 162 13.96 -10.80 -16.22
CA GLY A 162 14.58 -12.07 -15.85
C GLY A 162 14.28 -12.54 -14.43
N GLN A 163 13.37 -11.88 -13.71
CA GLN A 163 12.89 -12.32 -12.40
C GLN A 163 11.80 -13.38 -12.55
N SER A 164 12.15 -14.47 -13.23
CA SER A 164 11.44 -15.73 -13.12
C SER A 164 12.28 -16.62 -12.21
N THR A 165 11.73 -16.89 -11.01
CA THR A 165 12.25 -17.76 -9.94
C THR A 165 13.43 -17.27 -9.11
#